data_AF-Q9XWB8-F1
#
_entry.id   AF-Q9XWB8-F1
#
_cell.length_a   1.000
_cell.length_b   1.000
_cell.length_c   1.000
_cell.angle_alpha   90.00
_cell.angle_beta   90.00
_cell.angle_gamma   90.00
#
_symmetry.space_group_name_H-M   'P 1'
#
loop_
_entity.id
_entity.type
_entity.pdbx_description
1 polymer ?
#
loop_
_entity_poly.entity_id
_entity_poly.type
_entity_poly.pdbx_seq_one_letter_code
_entity_poly.pdbx_strand_id
1 'polypeptide(L)'
;MASSLRTDPAFLRTCVLYEVFKLNTFSQGFANFCSTFGNDIMHNREFEFWHRRFYDGNHDLGLEISSQNAIDHELERAKNGQILRSDPSRSEKKAKHLEFITSPLCKDPEFVRSCVLYEVFSLKDSTQGYKDFCDALGNESMGVREFDFWWNRFYNGDHDLCLDMTAAVTLGRQIYNKLHQNKLLVL
;
A
#
# COMPACT_ATOMS: atom_id res chain seq x y z
N MET A 1 6.26 13.91 11.99
CA MET A 1 6.14 12.93 10.89
C MET A 1 6.84 11.65 11.32
N ALA A 2 6.25 10.47 11.07
CA ALA A 2 6.80 9.18 11.46
C ALA A 2 8.07 8.83 10.65
N SER A 3 9.22 9.31 11.12
CA SER A 3 10.53 9.03 10.53
C SER A 3 10.85 7.54 10.49
N SER A 4 10.28 6.73 11.39
CA SER A 4 10.48 5.29 11.47
C SER A 4 9.91 4.51 10.27
N LEU A 5 8.76 4.94 9.71
CA LEU A 5 8.13 4.24 8.59
C LEU A 5 8.88 4.46 7.28
N ARG A 6 9.46 5.66 7.09
CA ARG A 6 10.27 5.99 5.92
C ARG A 6 11.59 5.21 5.86
N THR A 7 11.95 4.52 6.94
CA THR A 7 13.12 3.66 7.02
C THR A 7 12.76 2.18 7.21
N ASP A 8 11.48 1.84 7.30
CA ASP A 8 11.03 0.45 7.46
C ASP A 8 11.03 -0.25 6.08
N PRO A 9 11.92 -1.22 5.83
CA PRO A 9 12.00 -1.89 4.56
C PRO A 9 10.70 -2.62 4.19
N ALA A 10 9.98 -3.20 5.16
CA ALA A 10 8.75 -3.94 4.88
C ALA A 10 7.66 -2.98 4.38
N PHE A 11 7.50 -1.83 5.03
CA PHE A 11 6.59 -0.79 4.59
C PHE A 11 6.95 -0.24 3.21
N LEU A 12 8.23 0.11 2.97
CA LEU A 12 8.68 0.63 1.67
C LEU A 12 8.44 -0.39 0.54
N ARG A 13 8.74 -1.67 0.78
CA ARG A 13 8.46 -2.75 -0.18
C ARG A 13 6.95 -2.91 -0.43
N THR A 14 6.12 -2.74 0.60
CA THR A 14 4.66 -2.74 0.43
C THR A 14 4.18 -1.57 -0.43
N CYS A 15 4.83 -0.41 -0.33
CA CYS A 15 4.55 0.72 -1.22
C CYS A 15 4.91 0.41 -2.68
N VAL A 16 6.04 -0.29 -2.92
CA VAL A 16 6.40 -0.77 -4.27
C VAL A 16 5.38 -1.81 -4.78
N LEU A 17 4.95 -2.73 -3.92
CA LEU A 17 3.91 -3.71 -4.23
C LEU A 17 2.59 -3.01 -4.60
N TYR A 18 2.23 -1.94 -3.91
CA TYR A 18 1.04 -1.17 -4.24
C TYR A 18 1.15 -0.44 -5.60
N GLU A 19 2.33 0.06 -5.98
CA GLU A 19 2.57 0.57 -7.34
C GLU A 19 2.37 -0.51 -8.42
N VAL A 20 2.70 -1.76 -8.12
CA VAL A 20 2.43 -2.91 -9.00
C VAL A 20 0.93 -3.21 -9.08
N PHE A 21 0.20 -3.15 -7.97
CA PHE A 21 -1.26 -3.33 -7.95
C PHE A 21 -1.99 -2.25 -8.75
N LYS A 22 -1.47 -1.02 -8.77
CA LYS A 22 -1.94 0.07 -9.66
C LYS A 22 -1.61 -0.15 -11.13
N LEU A 23 -0.88 -1.22 -11.49
CA LEU A 23 -0.45 -1.55 -12.85
C LEU A 23 0.36 -0.42 -13.51
N ASN A 24 1.02 0.38 -12.67
CA ASN A 24 1.97 1.38 -13.13
C ASN A 24 3.17 0.68 -13.75
N THR A 25 3.66 1.25 -14.85
CA THR A 25 4.94 0.86 -15.41
C THR A 25 6.03 1.09 -14.37
N PHE A 26 7.18 0.45 -14.53
CA PHE A 26 8.32 0.68 -13.65
C PHE A 26 8.62 2.18 -13.51
N SER A 27 8.71 2.89 -14.64
CA SER A 27 9.02 4.32 -14.66
C SER A 27 7.96 5.16 -13.95
N GLN A 28 6.68 4.88 -14.18
CA GLN A 28 5.59 5.62 -13.51
C GLN A 28 5.55 5.33 -12.01
N GLY A 29 5.68 4.05 -11.64
CA GLY A 29 5.68 3.62 -10.24
C GLY A 29 6.86 4.23 -9.47
N PHE A 30 8.05 4.22 -10.06
CA PHE A 30 9.23 4.83 -9.44
C PHE A 30 9.07 6.34 -9.29
N ALA A 31 8.53 7.03 -10.29
CA ALA A 31 8.26 8.46 -10.21
C ALA A 31 7.25 8.80 -9.09
N ASN A 32 6.15 8.04 -9.00
CA ASN A 32 5.16 8.20 -7.93
C ASN A 32 5.77 7.99 -6.54
N PHE A 33 6.57 6.92 -6.39
CA PHE A 33 7.23 6.57 -5.14
C PHE A 33 8.20 7.68 -4.71
N CYS A 34 9.07 8.14 -5.62
CA CYS A 34 10.01 9.22 -5.34
C CYS A 34 9.31 10.54 -5.03
N SER A 35 8.19 10.85 -5.70
CA SER A 35 7.37 12.04 -5.38
C SER A 35 6.76 11.96 -3.97
N THR A 36 6.48 10.75 -3.50
CA THR A 36 5.87 10.50 -2.18
C THR A 36 6.91 10.56 -1.05
N PHE A 37 8.07 9.95 -1.28
CA PHE A 37 9.05 9.70 -0.22
C PHE A 37 10.35 10.50 -0.32
N GLY A 38 10.71 10.97 -1.50
CA GLY A 38 12.03 11.52 -1.82
C GLY A 38 12.87 10.54 -2.64
N ASN A 39 13.89 11.07 -3.34
CA ASN A 39 14.77 10.29 -4.22
C ASN A 39 15.85 9.49 -3.48
N ASP A 40 16.02 9.74 -2.19
CA ASP A 40 17.05 9.19 -1.31
C ASP A 40 16.58 7.98 -0.50
N ILE A 41 15.28 7.64 -0.56
CA ILE A 41 14.69 6.58 0.26
C ILE A 41 14.92 5.17 -0.34
N MET A 42 14.78 5.02 -1.66
CA MET A 42 15.03 3.75 -2.35
C MET A 42 15.66 4.03 -3.70
N HIS A 43 16.80 3.40 -3.97
CA HIS A 43 17.48 3.57 -5.25
C HIS A 43 16.73 2.88 -6.39
N ASN A 44 16.87 3.42 -7.59
CA ASN A 44 16.19 2.93 -8.80
C ASN A 44 16.34 1.42 -9.03
N ARG A 45 17.54 0.86 -8.76
CA ARG A 45 17.81 -0.59 -8.91
C ARG A 45 17.07 -1.45 -7.89
N GLU A 46 16.98 -0.99 -6.64
CA GLU A 46 16.23 -1.69 -5.60
C GLU A 46 14.73 -1.67 -5.93
N PHE A 47 14.22 -0.52 -6.38
CA PHE A 47 12.84 -0.41 -6.84
C PHE A 47 12.57 -1.34 -8.04
N GLU A 48 13.47 -1.37 -9.02
CA GLU A 48 13.37 -2.25 -10.21
C GLU A 48 13.27 -3.72 -9.80
N PHE A 49 14.14 -4.14 -8.87
CA PHE A 49 14.16 -5.49 -8.34
C PHE A 49 12.81 -5.88 -7.72
N TRP A 50 12.31 -5.07 -6.78
CA TRP A 50 11.07 -5.36 -6.07
C TRP A 50 9.85 -5.28 -6.99
N HIS A 51 9.75 -4.23 -7.81
CA HIS A 51 8.65 -4.04 -8.75
C HIS A 51 8.51 -5.25 -9.68
N ARG A 52 9.63 -5.72 -10.26
CA ARG A 52 9.62 -6.88 -11.15
C ARG A 52 9.24 -8.16 -10.42
N ARG A 53 9.82 -8.42 -9.25
CA ARG A 53 9.52 -9.59 -8.42
C ARG A 53 8.03 -9.67 -8.09
N PHE A 54 7.44 -8.54 -7.67
CA PHE A 54 6.02 -8.43 -7.35
C PHE A 54 5.15 -8.57 -8.59
N TYR A 55 5.52 -7.95 -9.71
CA TYR A 55 4.77 -8.08 -10.97
C TYR A 55 4.70 -9.53 -11.48
N ASP A 56 5.77 -10.30 -11.26
CA ASP A 56 5.84 -11.73 -11.56
C ASP A 56 5.06 -12.61 -10.56
N GLY A 57 4.44 -12.01 -9.53
CA GLY A 57 3.54 -12.66 -8.57
C GLY A 57 4.18 -13.10 -7.26
N ASN A 58 5.49 -12.85 -7.06
CA ASN A 58 6.17 -13.18 -5.80
C ASN A 58 6.09 -12.01 -4.82
N HIS A 59 5.04 -11.96 -4.02
CA HIS A 59 4.76 -10.88 -3.06
C HIS A 59 5.44 -11.04 -1.68
N ASP A 60 6.48 -11.86 -1.58
CA ASP A 60 7.24 -12.00 -0.33
C ASP A 60 8.05 -10.73 -0.04
N LEU A 61 7.68 -10.02 1.02
CA LEU A 61 8.31 -8.79 1.50
C LEU A 61 9.59 -9.06 2.32
N GLY A 62 9.78 -10.29 2.83
CA GLY A 62 10.76 -10.65 3.84
C GLY A 62 12.14 -11.04 3.31
N LEU A 63 12.38 -10.95 1.99
CA LEU A 63 13.68 -11.29 1.43
C LEU A 63 14.77 -10.37 2.02
N GLU A 64 15.73 -10.98 2.71
CA GLU A 64 16.94 -10.30 3.16
C GLU A 64 17.90 -10.16 1.97
N ILE A 65 18.08 -8.91 1.53
CA ILE A 65 19.04 -8.57 0.49
C ILE A 65 20.37 -8.25 1.18
N SER A 66 21.31 -9.18 1.15
CA SER A 66 22.55 -9.07 1.94
C SER A 66 23.60 -8.13 1.36
N SER A 67 23.43 -7.60 0.14
CA SER A 67 24.25 -6.51 -0.42
C SER A 67 23.73 -6.02 -1.78
N GLN A 68 24.19 -4.83 -2.21
CA GLN A 68 23.97 -4.31 -3.57
C GLN A 68 24.46 -5.29 -4.66
N ASN A 69 25.52 -6.05 -4.39
CA ASN A 69 26.05 -7.06 -5.31
C ASN A 69 25.07 -8.25 -5.50
N ALA A 70 24.26 -8.56 -4.48
CA ALA A 70 23.22 -9.57 -4.58
C ALA A 70 22.04 -9.06 -5.44
N ILE A 71 21.67 -7.78 -5.29
CA ILE A 71 20.68 -7.13 -6.19
C ILE A 71 21.21 -7.16 -7.62
N ASP A 72 22.45 -6.74 -7.83
CA ASP A 72 23.05 -6.67 -9.16
C ASP A 72 23.11 -8.08 -9.79
N HIS A 73 23.54 -9.12 -9.07
CA HIS A 73 23.58 -10.49 -9.61
C HIS A 73 22.18 -11.06 -9.88
N GLU A 74 21.19 -10.86 -9.00
CA GLU A 74 19.82 -11.33 -9.21
C GLU A 74 19.11 -10.55 -10.33
N LEU A 75 19.37 -9.25 -10.43
CA LEU A 75 18.85 -8.41 -11.50
C LEU A 75 19.49 -8.79 -12.84
N GLU A 76 20.80 -9.03 -12.88
CA GLU A 76 21.49 -9.55 -14.06
C GLU A 76 21.00 -10.96 -14.43
N ARG A 77 20.74 -11.83 -13.45
CA ARG A 77 20.10 -13.14 -13.69
C ARG A 77 18.70 -12.98 -14.29
N ALA A 78 17.91 -12.03 -13.78
CA ALA A 78 16.58 -11.72 -14.29
C ALA A 78 16.61 -11.06 -15.69
N LYS A 79 17.61 -10.22 -15.98
CA LYS A 79 17.84 -9.57 -17.28
C LYS A 79 18.38 -10.55 -18.34
N ASN A 80 19.25 -11.47 -17.94
CA ASN A 80 19.83 -12.46 -18.84
C ASN A 80 18.87 -13.61 -19.17
N GLY A 81 17.87 -13.86 -18.31
CA GLY A 81 16.80 -14.84 -18.56
C GLY A 81 15.59 -14.32 -19.34
N GLN A 82 15.41 -13.00 -19.43
CA GLN A 82 14.26 -12.35 -20.07
C GLN A 82 14.68 -10.95 -20.55
N ILE A 83 14.49 -10.69 -21.84
CA ILE A 83 14.55 -9.36 -22.49
C ILE A 83 13.93 -8.35 -21.51
N LEU A 84 14.63 -7.23 -21.27
CA LEU A 84 14.12 -6.03 -20.58
C LEU A 84 12.61 -5.94 -20.84
N ARG A 85 11.76 -6.33 -19.88
CA ARG A 85 10.34 -6.51 -20.22
C ARG A 85 9.83 -5.15 -20.66
N SER A 86 9.43 -5.05 -21.93
CA SER A 86 8.69 -3.89 -22.42
C SER A 86 7.46 -3.73 -21.55
N ASP A 87 6.96 -2.49 -21.42
CA ASP A 87 5.74 -2.24 -20.68
C ASP A 87 4.64 -3.23 -21.13
N PRO A 88 3.96 -3.88 -20.17
CA PRO A 88 2.97 -4.89 -20.50
C PRO A 88 1.85 -4.29 -21.35
N SER A 89 1.42 -5.04 -22.36
CA SER A 89 0.31 -4.65 -23.23
C SER A 89 -0.97 -4.45 -22.43
N ARG A 90 -1.93 -3.70 -22.99
CA ARG A 90 -3.22 -3.44 -22.33
C ARG A 90 -3.95 -4.73 -21.94
N SER A 91 -3.86 -5.78 -22.76
CA SER A 91 -4.45 -7.10 -22.49
C SER A 91 -3.76 -7.81 -21.32
N GLU A 92 -2.43 -7.76 -21.25
CA GLU A 92 -1.66 -8.34 -20.14
C GLU A 92 -1.96 -7.62 -18.82
N LYS A 93 -2.01 -6.28 -18.85
CA LYS A 93 -2.42 -5.48 -17.69
C LYS A 93 -3.81 -5.88 -17.18
N LYS A 94 -4.78 -6.10 -18.08
CA LYS A 94 -6.14 -6.51 -17.69
C LYS A 94 -6.16 -7.91 -17.05
N ALA A 95 -5.41 -8.86 -17.58
CA ALA A 95 -5.29 -10.20 -17.00
C ALA A 95 -4.63 -10.15 -15.61
N LYS A 96 -3.52 -9.40 -15.49
CA LYS A 96 -2.82 -9.18 -14.22
C LYS A 96 -3.67 -8.46 -13.18
N HIS A 97 -4.47 -7.47 -13.60
CA HIS A 97 -5.40 -6.80 -12.71
C HIS A 97 -6.35 -7.79 -12.00
N LEU A 98 -6.93 -8.71 -12.77
CA LEU A 98 -7.85 -9.72 -12.23
C LEU A 98 -7.15 -10.67 -11.25
N GLU A 99 -5.91 -11.06 -11.55
CA GLU A 99 -5.06 -11.85 -10.65
C GLU A 99 -4.80 -11.10 -9.33
N PHE A 100 -4.48 -9.81 -9.39
CA PHE A 100 -4.19 -9.00 -8.21
C PHE A 100 -5.41 -8.72 -7.34
N ILE A 101 -6.54 -8.30 -7.90
CA ILE A 101 -7.75 -8.00 -7.09
C ILE A 101 -8.35 -9.25 -6.43
N THR A 102 -8.03 -10.44 -6.94
CA THR A 102 -8.45 -11.72 -6.33
C THR A 102 -7.43 -12.30 -5.36
N SER A 103 -6.28 -11.63 -5.19
CA SER A 103 -5.24 -12.02 -4.24
C SER A 103 -5.75 -12.02 -2.79
N PRO A 104 -5.35 -13.01 -1.95
CA PRO A 104 -5.60 -12.98 -0.51
C PRO A 104 -5.10 -11.70 0.18
N LEU A 105 -4.07 -11.04 -0.38
CA LEU A 105 -3.54 -9.78 0.14
C LEU A 105 -4.61 -8.67 0.16
N CYS A 106 -5.53 -8.64 -0.81
CA CYS A 106 -6.64 -7.69 -0.82
C CYS A 106 -7.63 -7.89 0.34
N LYS A 107 -7.47 -8.95 1.13
CA LYS A 107 -8.24 -9.24 2.35
C LYS A 107 -7.40 -9.15 3.62
N ASP A 108 -6.09 -8.94 3.49
CA ASP A 108 -5.19 -8.71 4.62
C ASP A 108 -5.35 -7.24 5.10
N PRO A 109 -5.88 -7.01 6.33
CA PRO A 109 -6.09 -5.67 6.83
C PRO A 109 -4.81 -4.83 6.87
N GLU A 110 -3.65 -5.39 7.20
CA GLU A 110 -2.41 -4.62 7.33
C GLU A 110 -1.93 -4.15 5.96
N PHE A 111 -1.94 -5.04 4.97
CA PHE A 111 -1.66 -4.68 3.59
C PHE A 111 -2.62 -3.61 3.08
N VAL A 112 -3.94 -3.84 3.18
CA VAL A 112 -4.94 -2.90 2.67
C VAL A 112 -4.82 -1.53 3.34
N ARG A 113 -4.61 -1.48 4.67
CA ARG A 113 -4.40 -0.22 5.41
C ARG A 113 -3.10 0.46 5.01
N SER A 114 -2.03 -0.28 4.73
CA SER A 114 -0.78 0.29 4.23
C SER A 114 -0.96 0.98 2.86
N CYS A 115 -1.83 0.46 2.00
CA CYS A 115 -2.19 1.10 0.73
C CYS A 115 -2.91 2.43 0.96
N VAL A 116 -3.82 2.50 1.94
CA VAL A 116 -4.47 3.76 2.34
C VAL A 116 -3.43 4.76 2.87
N LEU A 117 -2.49 4.29 3.71
CA LEU A 117 -1.40 5.12 4.21
C LEU A 117 -0.52 5.67 3.08
N TYR A 118 -0.24 4.86 2.05
CA TYR A 118 0.47 5.34 0.87
C TYR A 118 -0.31 6.43 0.12
N GLU A 119 -1.62 6.27 -0.08
CA GLU A 119 -2.44 7.32 -0.72
C GLU A 119 -2.42 8.63 0.09
N VAL A 120 -2.48 8.56 1.43
CA VAL A 120 -2.33 9.72 2.31
C VAL A 120 -0.96 10.40 2.12
N PHE A 121 0.12 9.63 2.03
CA PHE A 121 1.45 10.17 1.79
C PHE A 121 1.64 10.73 0.37
N SER A 122 0.92 10.21 -0.62
CA SER A 122 0.98 10.71 -2.00
C SER A 122 0.34 12.10 -2.17
N LEU A 123 -0.23 12.67 -1.10
CA LEU A 123 -0.80 14.02 -1.00
C LEU A 123 -1.91 14.32 -2.01
N LYS A 124 -2.59 13.29 -2.51
CA LYS A 124 -3.85 13.46 -3.26
C LYS A 124 -4.97 13.88 -2.32
N ASP A 125 -6.03 14.47 -2.85
CA ASP A 125 -7.27 14.63 -2.08
C ASP A 125 -7.88 13.23 -1.80
N SER A 126 -8.66 13.11 -0.71
CA SER A 126 -9.20 11.82 -0.28
C SER A 126 -10.12 11.17 -1.31
N THR A 127 -10.81 11.97 -2.14
CA THR A 127 -11.73 11.44 -3.15
C THR A 127 -10.95 10.78 -4.27
N GLN A 128 -9.88 11.42 -4.75
CA GLN A 128 -9.01 10.80 -5.75
C GLN A 128 -8.24 9.61 -5.18
N GLY A 129 -7.74 9.72 -3.94
CA GLY A 129 -7.08 8.61 -3.25
C GLY A 129 -7.97 7.36 -3.14
N TYR A 130 -9.25 7.53 -2.80
CA TYR A 130 -10.20 6.40 -2.74
C TYR A 130 -10.43 5.76 -4.11
N LYS A 131 -10.52 6.57 -5.18
CA LYS A 131 -10.68 6.04 -6.55
C LYS A 131 -9.47 5.21 -6.96
N ASP A 132 -8.26 5.75 -6.80
CA ASP A 132 -7.02 5.06 -7.17
C ASP A 132 -6.85 3.77 -6.36
N PHE A 133 -7.21 3.80 -5.08
CA PHE A 133 -7.25 2.63 -4.20
C PHE A 133 -8.22 1.56 -4.71
N CYS A 134 -9.45 1.95 -5.08
CA CYS A 134 -10.44 1.01 -5.61
C CYS A 134 -10.04 0.46 -6.98
N ASP A 135 -9.41 1.28 -7.83
CA ASP A 135 -8.89 0.87 -9.13
C ASP A 135 -7.72 -0.12 -8.98
N ALA A 136 -6.96 -0.06 -7.87
CA ALA A 136 -5.84 -0.96 -7.59
C ALA A 136 -6.29 -2.28 -6.94
N LEU A 137 -7.10 -2.21 -5.87
CA LEU A 137 -7.45 -3.35 -5.02
C LEU A 137 -8.85 -3.92 -5.27
N GLY A 138 -9.68 -3.21 -6.04
CA GLY A 138 -11.09 -3.52 -6.21
C GLY A 138 -11.98 -2.98 -5.08
N ASN A 139 -13.25 -2.71 -5.42
CA ASN A 139 -14.24 -2.12 -4.50
C ASN A 139 -14.58 -3.00 -3.29
N GLU A 140 -14.28 -4.30 -3.35
CA GLU A 140 -14.58 -5.27 -2.29
C GLU A 140 -13.50 -5.30 -1.19
N SER A 141 -12.39 -4.56 -1.35
CA SER A 141 -11.25 -4.60 -0.43
C SER A 141 -11.48 -3.72 0.81
N MET A 142 -12.07 -2.53 0.62
CA MET A 142 -12.45 -1.64 1.71
C MET A 142 -13.54 -0.68 1.25
N GLY A 143 -14.61 -0.54 2.03
CA GLY A 143 -15.69 0.40 1.72
C GLY A 143 -15.31 1.85 2.06
N VAL A 144 -15.89 2.82 1.35
CA VAL A 144 -15.59 4.26 1.50
C VAL A 144 -15.59 4.77 2.94
N ARG A 145 -16.52 4.32 3.80
CA ARG A 145 -16.57 4.74 5.21
C ARG A 145 -15.38 4.24 6.03
N GLU A 146 -14.92 3.03 5.74
CA GLU A 146 -13.73 2.48 6.38
C GLU A 146 -12.47 3.16 5.83
N PHE A 147 -12.42 3.42 4.53
CA PHE A 147 -11.34 4.20 3.92
C PHE A 147 -11.24 5.60 4.55
N ASP A 148 -12.35 6.33 4.67
CA ASP A 148 -12.38 7.66 5.29
C ASP A 148 -11.91 7.64 6.74
N PHE A 149 -12.27 6.59 7.49
CA PHE A 149 -11.79 6.41 8.86
C PHE A 149 -10.26 6.31 8.90
N TRP A 150 -9.67 5.41 8.10
CA TRP A 150 -8.23 5.21 8.05
C TRP A 150 -7.50 6.43 7.49
N TRP A 151 -8.02 7.04 6.43
CA TRP A 151 -7.49 8.27 5.85
C TRP A 151 -7.35 9.36 6.89
N ASN A 152 -8.44 9.68 7.61
CA ASN A 152 -8.41 10.73 8.63
C ASN A 152 -7.44 10.40 9.76
N ARG A 153 -7.38 9.14 10.19
CA ARG A 153 -6.44 8.70 11.23
C ARG A 153 -4.98 8.90 10.80
N PHE A 154 -4.63 8.39 9.62
CA PHE A 154 -3.29 8.49 9.06
C PHE A 154 -2.90 9.94 8.75
N TYR A 155 -3.81 10.74 8.21
CA TYR A 155 -3.58 12.16 7.94
C TYR A 155 -3.26 12.94 9.23
N ASN A 156 -3.88 12.56 10.34
CA ASN A 156 -3.60 13.14 11.67
C ASN A 156 -2.34 12.56 12.34
N GLY A 157 -1.61 11.66 11.68
CA GLY A 157 -0.29 11.18 12.09
C GLY A 157 -0.28 9.88 12.91
N ASP A 158 -1.45 9.28 13.16
CA ASP A 158 -1.54 7.96 13.82
C ASP A 158 -1.47 6.85 12.76
N HIS A 159 -0.26 6.35 12.51
CA HIS A 159 0.03 5.37 11.44
C HIS A 159 0.03 3.91 11.90
N ASP A 160 -0.59 3.58 13.05
CA ASP A 160 -0.69 2.19 13.50
C ASP A 160 -1.68 1.39 12.63
N LEU A 161 -1.14 0.46 11.84
CA LEU A 161 -1.90 -0.40 10.92
C LEU A 161 -2.72 -1.47 11.64
N CYS A 162 -2.39 -1.82 12.89
CA CYS A 162 -2.92 -2.99 13.60
C CYS A 162 -4.08 -2.67 14.55
N LEU A 163 -4.61 -1.44 14.54
CA LEU A 163 -5.72 -1.06 15.42
C LEU A 163 -6.91 -2.03 15.26
N ASP A 164 -7.34 -2.54 16.41
CA ASP A 164 -8.54 -3.35 16.54
C ASP A 164 -9.79 -2.45 16.52
N MET A 165 -10.45 -2.43 15.38
CA MET A 165 -11.70 -1.70 15.18
C MET A 165 -12.83 -2.22 16.07
N THR A 166 -12.80 -3.48 16.52
CA THR A 166 -13.84 -4.00 17.41
C THR A 166 -13.76 -3.36 18.79
N ALA A 167 -12.55 -3.13 19.31
CA ALA A 167 -12.33 -2.38 20.53
C ALA A 167 -12.68 -0.89 20.38
N ALA A 168 -12.31 -0.25 19.26
CA ALA A 168 -12.61 1.15 19.00
C ALA A 168 -14.13 1.42 18.86
N VAL A 169 -14.85 0.55 18.15
CA VAL A 169 -16.32 0.61 18.04
C VAL A 169 -16.98 0.32 19.39
N THR A 170 -16.44 -0.63 20.18
CA THR A 170 -16.95 -0.93 21.52
C THR A 170 -16.78 0.27 22.46
N LEU A 171 -15.63 0.92 22.46
CA LEU A 171 -15.37 2.13 23.25
C LEU A 171 -16.25 3.29 22.78
N GLY A 172 -16.40 3.50 21.48
CA GLY A 172 -17.30 4.51 20.91
C GLY A 172 -18.76 4.27 21.32
N ARG A 173 -19.22 3.02 21.29
CA ARG A 173 -20.56 2.63 21.73
C ARG A 173 -20.75 2.81 23.23
N GLN A 174 -19.74 2.47 24.03
CA GLN A 174 -19.77 2.69 25.49
C GLN A 174 -19.80 4.18 25.84
N ILE A 175 -19.02 5.02 25.16
CA ILE A 175 -19.03 6.48 25.35
C ILE A 175 -20.37 7.07 24.92
N TYR A 176 -20.88 6.71 23.74
CA TYR A 176 -22.20 7.13 23.27
C TYR A 176 -23.30 6.74 24.27
N ASN A 177 -23.31 5.50 24.74
CA ASN A 177 -24.29 5.02 25.72
C ASN A 177 -24.16 5.77 27.06
N LYS A 178 -22.94 6.05 27.55
CA LYS A 178 -22.73 6.86 28.76
C LYS A 178 -23.23 8.30 28.58
N LEU A 179 -22.99 8.93 27.42
CA LEU A 179 -23.47 10.28 27.11
C LEU A 179 -24.99 10.34 26.96
N HIS A 180 -25.63 9.29 26.40
CA HIS A 180 -27.08 9.21 26.28
C HIS A 180 -27.79 8.86 27.59
N GLN A 181 -27.21 8.00 28.43
CA GLN A 181 -27.75 7.74 29.78
C GLN A 181 -27.67 8.99 30.67
N ASN A 182 -26.60 9.77 30.57
CA ASN A 182 -26.50 11.04 31.31
C ASN A 182 -27.46 12.13 30.79
N LYS A 183 -27.94 12.06 29.55
CA LYS A 183 -29.00 12.97 29.05
C LYS A 183 -30.41 12.61 29.53
N LEU A 184 -30.66 11.34 29.88
CA LEU A 184 -31.95 10.87 30.39
C LEU A 184 -32.12 11.06 31.92
N LEU A 185 -31.04 11.39 32.64
CA LEU A 185 -31.04 11.62 34.08
C LEU A 185 -31.13 13.11 34.48
N VAL A 186 -31.33 14.02 33.51
CA VAL A 186 -31.45 15.48 33.72
C VAL A 186 -32.82 16.01 33.27
N LEU A 187 -33.83 15.13 33.15
CA LEU A 187 -35.25 15.48 33.01
C LEU A 187 -36.02 14.86 34.19
#